data_AF-A0A6G4XWF5-F1
#
_entry.id   AF-A0A6G4XWF5-F1
#
_cell.length_a   1.000
_cell.length_b   1.000
_cell.length_c   1.000
_cell.angle_alpha   90.00
_cell.angle_beta   90.00
_cell.angle_gamma   90.00
#
_symmetry.space_group_name_H-M   'P 1'
#
loop_
_entity.id
_entity.type
_entity.pdbx_description
1 polymer ?
#
loop_
_entity_poly.entity_id
_entity_poly.type
_entity_poly.pdbx_seq_one_letter_code
_entity_poly.pdbx_strand_id
1 'polypeptide(L)'
;MSEYGLTERGEAATKERALARARVRLDQPRPPRRRYLPEVDPDAFGRFSEKIARFLGTGTFLVWMTVLILAWVIWNIVVPKHLRFDEYPFIFLTLMLSLQASYAAPLILLAQNRQDDRDRVNLEQDRKQNERSIADTEYLTREIAALRIGLGEVATRDWIRSELQDLVKEMEERRALERHVFPLSPAEQRDEDDR
;
A
#
# COMPACT_ATOMS: atom_id res chain seq x y z
N MET A 1 -62.94 -21.10 48.40
CA MET A 1 -62.41 -21.93 47.30
C MET A 1 -61.56 -21.01 46.44
N SER A 2 -60.25 -21.07 46.65
CA SER A 2 -59.24 -20.10 46.24
C SER A 2 -58.33 -20.80 45.23
N GLU A 3 -58.56 -20.63 43.93
CA GLU A 3 -57.75 -21.31 42.90
C GLU A 3 -57.56 -20.58 41.56
N TYR A 4 -58.22 -19.44 41.34
CA TYR A 4 -58.13 -18.73 40.04
C TYR A 4 -57.06 -17.62 39.95
N GLY A 5 -56.28 -17.38 41.00
CA GLY A 5 -55.28 -16.29 41.05
C GLY A 5 -53.82 -16.70 40.82
N LEU A 6 -53.53 -18.00 40.67
CA LEU A 6 -52.16 -18.53 40.64
C LEU A 6 -51.63 -18.83 39.23
N THR A 7 -52.50 -18.95 38.23
CA THR A 7 -52.12 -19.32 36.85
C THR A 7 -51.69 -18.11 36.00
N GLU A 8 -52.33 -16.95 36.17
CA GLU A 8 -52.01 -15.73 35.41
C GLU A 8 -50.61 -15.16 35.74
N ARG A 9 -50.18 -15.23 37.01
CA ARG A 9 -48.83 -14.76 37.42
C ARG A 9 -47.71 -15.64 36.88
N GLY A 10 -47.95 -16.93 36.69
CA GLY A 10 -46.96 -17.87 36.15
C GLY A 10 -46.73 -17.63 34.66
N GLU A 11 -47.78 -17.33 33.90
CA GLU A 11 -47.68 -17.12 32.46
C GLU A 11 -47.02 -15.79 32.09
N ALA A 12 -47.31 -14.72 32.84
CA ALA A 12 -46.69 -13.40 32.65
C ALA A 12 -45.17 -13.43 32.91
N ALA A 13 -44.74 -14.08 33.99
CA ALA A 13 -43.31 -14.23 34.32
C ALA A 13 -42.56 -15.10 33.29
N THR A 14 -43.25 -16.04 32.64
CA THR A 14 -42.67 -16.90 31.61
C THR A 14 -42.56 -16.18 30.27
N LYS A 15 -43.56 -15.36 29.91
CA LYS A 15 -43.51 -14.47 28.74
C LYS A 15 -42.44 -13.39 28.88
N GLU A 16 -42.28 -12.77 30.05
CA GLU A 16 -41.20 -11.81 30.31
C GLU A 16 -39.81 -12.45 30.17
N ARG A 17 -39.61 -13.66 30.73
CA ARG A 17 -38.36 -14.40 30.60
C ARG A 17 -38.09 -14.87 29.17
N ALA A 18 -39.13 -15.19 28.40
CA ALA A 18 -39.02 -15.55 26.99
C ALA A 18 -38.65 -14.33 26.10
N LEU A 19 -39.25 -13.17 26.37
CA LEU A 19 -38.93 -11.91 25.69
C LEU A 19 -37.53 -11.39 26.07
N ALA A 20 -37.09 -11.61 27.32
CA ALA A 20 -35.73 -11.29 27.75
C ALA A 20 -34.65 -12.16 27.07
N ARG A 21 -34.96 -13.41 26.72
CA ARG A 21 -34.08 -14.30 25.92
C ARG A 21 -34.09 -14.00 24.42
N ALA A 22 -35.14 -13.36 23.91
CA ALA A 22 -35.29 -12.98 22.51
C ALA A 22 -34.57 -11.67 22.14
N ARG A 23 -33.89 -10.99 23.08
CA ARG A 23 -32.84 -10.01 22.76
C ARG A 23 -31.60 -10.75 22.28
N VAL A 24 -31.73 -11.30 21.09
CA VAL A 24 -30.67 -11.84 20.24
C VAL A 24 -29.54 -10.81 20.22
N ARG A 25 -28.44 -11.14 20.90
CA ARG A 25 -27.19 -10.40 20.78
C ARG A 25 -26.75 -10.45 19.32
N LEU A 26 -26.96 -9.34 18.62
CA LEU A 26 -26.41 -9.07 17.28
C LEU A 26 -24.88 -8.87 17.27
N ASP A 27 -24.23 -9.02 18.42
CA ASP A 27 -22.81 -8.74 18.64
C ASP A 27 -21.90 -9.97 18.45
N GLN A 28 -22.46 -11.11 18.04
CA GLN A 28 -21.65 -12.27 17.67
C GLN A 28 -21.49 -12.32 16.15
N PRO A 29 -20.28 -12.10 15.61
CA PRO A 29 -20.04 -12.28 14.19
C PRO A 29 -20.38 -13.73 13.84
N ARG A 30 -21.32 -13.90 12.89
CA ARG A 30 -21.71 -15.22 12.37
C ARG A 30 -20.44 -16.00 12.02
N PRO A 31 -20.21 -17.19 12.58
CA PRO A 31 -19.04 -17.98 12.20
C PRO A 31 -19.10 -18.23 10.69
N PRO A 32 -17.98 -18.03 9.98
CA PRO A 32 -17.96 -18.16 8.53
C PRO A 32 -18.42 -19.57 8.18
N ARG A 33 -19.52 -19.63 7.42
CA ARG A 33 -20.09 -20.87 6.91
C ARG A 33 -18.99 -21.56 6.11
N ARG A 34 -18.43 -22.64 6.65
CA ARG A 34 -17.31 -23.39 6.08
C ARG A 34 -17.71 -23.82 4.68
N ARG A 35 -17.30 -23.03 3.68
CA ARG A 35 -17.63 -23.26 2.29
C ARG A 35 -16.71 -24.38 1.84
N TYR A 36 -17.27 -25.54 1.55
CA TYR A 36 -16.58 -26.62 0.85
C TYR A 36 -16.31 -26.20 -0.60
N LEU A 37 -15.55 -25.13 -0.80
CA LEU A 37 -14.92 -24.91 -2.08
C LEU A 37 -13.70 -25.84 -2.09
N PRO A 38 -13.51 -26.67 -3.13
CA PRO A 38 -12.24 -27.36 -3.29
C PRO A 38 -11.13 -26.30 -3.28
N GLU A 39 -10.24 -26.40 -2.30
CA GLU A 39 -9.09 -25.53 -2.16
C GLU A 39 -8.12 -25.89 -3.28
N VAL A 40 -8.35 -25.28 -4.44
CA VAL A 40 -7.44 -25.38 -5.59
C VAL A 40 -6.15 -24.71 -5.15
N ASP A 41 -5.15 -25.54 -4.85
CA ASP A 41 -3.84 -25.17 -4.32
C ASP A 41 -3.28 -23.93 -5.07
N PRO A 42 -3.34 -22.74 -4.45
CA PRO A 42 -3.04 -21.48 -5.13
C PRO A 42 -1.56 -21.37 -5.55
N ASP A 43 -0.67 -22.12 -4.90
CA ASP A 43 0.77 -22.10 -5.13
C ASP A 43 1.19 -22.93 -6.35
N ALA A 44 0.50 -24.03 -6.62
CA ALA A 44 0.70 -24.81 -7.85
C ALA A 44 0.23 -24.02 -9.08
N PHE A 45 -0.93 -23.38 -8.97
CA PHE A 45 -1.51 -22.57 -10.04
C PHE A 45 -0.71 -21.29 -10.29
N GLY A 46 -0.21 -20.63 -9.24
CA GLY A 46 0.63 -19.43 -9.35
C GLY A 46 1.92 -19.67 -10.13
N ARG A 47 2.65 -20.76 -9.83
CA ARG A 47 3.87 -21.15 -10.54
C ARG A 47 3.60 -21.53 -12.01
N PHE A 48 2.46 -22.16 -12.28
CA PHE A 48 2.04 -22.48 -13.64
C PHE A 48 1.69 -21.22 -14.44
N SER A 49 0.94 -20.29 -13.84
CA SER A 49 0.61 -18.99 -14.44
C SER A 49 1.85 -18.16 -14.75
N GLU A 50 2.87 -18.15 -13.88
CA GLU A 50 4.10 -17.40 -14.12
C GLU A 50 4.91 -17.96 -15.31
N LYS A 51 4.91 -19.29 -15.48
CA LYS A 51 5.50 -19.92 -16.67
C LYS A 51 4.72 -19.57 -17.94
N ILE A 52 3.39 -19.62 -17.89
CA ILE A 52 2.53 -19.24 -19.02
C ILE A 52 2.72 -17.76 -19.38
N ALA A 53 2.77 -16.86 -18.41
CA ALA A 53 2.97 -15.43 -18.64
C ALA A 53 4.30 -15.14 -19.36
N ARG A 54 5.40 -15.76 -18.92
CA ARG A 54 6.70 -15.67 -19.62
C ARG A 54 6.65 -16.30 -21.01
N PHE A 55 5.90 -17.38 -21.19
CA PHE A 55 5.79 -18.09 -22.46
C PHE A 55 4.97 -17.32 -23.51
N LEU A 56 3.87 -16.68 -23.11
CA LEU A 56 3.04 -15.85 -24.00
C LEU A 56 3.70 -14.51 -24.32
N GLY A 57 4.45 -13.90 -23.40
CA GLY A 57 5.05 -12.57 -23.59
C GLY A 57 6.30 -12.54 -24.48
N THR A 58 7.04 -13.65 -24.60
CA THR A 58 8.38 -13.65 -25.22
C THR A 58 8.36 -13.94 -26.74
N GLY A 59 7.17 -14.09 -27.35
CA GLY A 59 7.03 -14.43 -28.78
C GLY A 59 7.41 -15.88 -29.15
N THR A 60 7.99 -16.63 -28.22
CA THR A 60 8.39 -18.04 -28.39
C THR A 60 7.20 -18.96 -28.69
N PHE A 61 6.00 -18.66 -28.19
CA PHE A 61 4.78 -19.40 -28.51
C PHE A 61 4.47 -19.38 -30.02
N LEU A 62 4.59 -18.20 -30.66
CA LEU A 62 4.32 -18.05 -32.08
C LEU A 62 5.30 -18.88 -32.90
N VAL A 63 6.59 -18.87 -32.53
CA VAL A 63 7.63 -19.67 -33.20
C VAL A 63 7.29 -21.16 -33.15
N TRP A 64 6.96 -21.69 -31.97
CA TRP A 64 6.57 -23.10 -31.84
C TRP A 64 5.31 -23.46 -32.62
N MET A 65 4.29 -22.59 -32.61
CA MET A 65 3.07 -22.78 -33.39
C MET A 65 3.35 -22.81 -34.90
N THR A 66 4.18 -21.90 -35.40
CA THR A 66 4.59 -21.89 -36.81
C THR A 66 5.36 -23.17 -37.18
N VAL A 67 6.29 -23.61 -36.34
CA VAL A 67 7.05 -24.85 -36.56
C VAL A 67 6.12 -26.06 -36.60
N LEU A 68 5.14 -26.15 -35.70
CA LEU A 68 4.19 -27.26 -35.67
C LEU A 68 3.31 -27.30 -36.92
N ILE A 69 2.77 -26.15 -37.34
CA ILE A 69 1.98 -26.04 -38.59
C ILE A 69 2.85 -26.44 -39.79
N LEU A 70 4.08 -25.92 -39.88
CA LEU A 70 4.98 -26.21 -40.98
C LEU A 70 5.36 -27.70 -41.02
N ALA A 71 5.65 -28.30 -39.86
CA ALA A 71 5.93 -29.73 -39.76
C ALA A 71 4.73 -30.58 -40.23
N TRP A 72 3.51 -30.20 -39.87
CA TRP A 72 2.29 -30.88 -40.33
C TRP A 72 2.11 -30.80 -41.84
N VAL A 73 2.32 -29.61 -42.42
CA VAL A 73 2.22 -29.38 -43.85
C VAL A 73 3.30 -30.18 -44.59
N ILE A 74 4.55 -30.13 -44.14
CA ILE A 74 5.67 -30.88 -44.73
C ILE A 74 5.38 -32.38 -44.68
N TRP A 75 4.94 -32.90 -43.53
CA TRP A 75 4.60 -34.31 -43.38
C TRP A 75 3.55 -34.76 -44.41
N ASN A 76 2.46 -34.00 -44.57
CA ASN A 76 1.40 -34.34 -45.51
C ASN A 76 1.80 -34.18 -46.99
N ILE A 77 2.78 -33.33 -47.31
CA ILE A 77 3.31 -33.17 -48.68
C ILE A 77 4.28 -34.30 -49.04
N VAL A 78 5.24 -34.58 -48.14
CA VAL A 78 6.37 -35.50 -48.40
C VAL A 78 5.92 -36.97 -48.37
N VAL A 79 4.90 -37.30 -47.56
CA VAL A 79 4.39 -38.66 -47.44
C VAL A 79 3.60 -39.08 -48.70
N PRO A 80 3.78 -40.31 -49.22
CA PRO A 80 3.07 -40.77 -50.41
C PRO A 80 1.55 -40.87 -50.17
N LYS A 81 0.76 -40.75 -51.23
CA LYS A 81 -0.72 -40.63 -51.18
C LYS A 81 -1.47 -41.66 -50.31
N HIS A 82 -0.90 -42.84 -50.11
CA HIS A 82 -1.51 -43.91 -49.31
C HIS A 82 -1.35 -43.73 -47.79
N LEU A 83 -0.46 -42.83 -47.33
CA LEU A 83 -0.19 -42.53 -45.91
C LEU A 83 -0.46 -41.05 -45.57
N ARG A 84 -1.01 -40.28 -46.51
CA ARG A 84 -1.41 -38.89 -46.26
C ARG A 84 -2.61 -38.87 -45.32
N PHE A 85 -2.44 -38.27 -44.15
CA PHE A 85 -3.52 -38.11 -43.18
C PHE A 85 -4.45 -36.95 -43.55
N ASP A 86 -3.92 -35.90 -44.21
CA ASP A 86 -4.63 -34.65 -44.49
C ASP A 86 -4.18 -34.06 -45.84
N GLU A 87 -4.89 -34.39 -46.93
CA GLU A 87 -4.63 -33.86 -48.28
C GLU A 87 -5.23 -32.45 -48.44
N TYR A 88 -4.73 -31.66 -49.39
CA TYR A 88 -5.23 -30.30 -49.65
C TYR A 88 -6.76 -30.33 -49.85
N PRO A 89 -7.57 -29.60 -49.05
CA PRO A 89 -7.26 -28.33 -48.38
C PRO A 89 -6.97 -28.39 -46.84
N PHE A 90 -6.44 -29.49 -46.32
CA PHE A 90 -6.07 -29.64 -44.89
C PHE A 90 -7.24 -29.47 -43.90
N ILE A 91 -8.28 -30.30 -44.06
CA ILE A 91 -9.48 -30.27 -43.20
C ILE A 91 -9.11 -30.52 -41.74
N PHE A 92 -8.23 -31.48 -41.45
CA PHE A 92 -7.90 -31.82 -40.07
C PHE A 92 -7.13 -30.71 -39.37
N LEU A 93 -6.16 -30.11 -40.06
CA LEU A 93 -5.45 -28.93 -39.55
C LEU A 93 -6.45 -27.80 -39.22
N THR A 94 -7.39 -27.54 -40.12
CA THR A 94 -8.41 -26.49 -39.96
C THR A 94 -9.35 -26.76 -38.79
N LEU A 95 -9.82 -28.00 -38.64
CA LEU A 95 -10.64 -28.42 -37.50
C LEU A 95 -9.87 -28.28 -36.18
N MET A 96 -8.60 -28.68 -36.16
CA MET A 96 -7.76 -28.58 -34.97
C MET A 96 -7.52 -27.12 -34.56
N LEU A 97 -7.23 -26.23 -35.53
CA LEU A 97 -7.08 -24.80 -35.27
C LEU A 97 -8.39 -24.15 -34.80
N SER A 98 -9.53 -24.56 -35.36
CA SER A 98 -10.85 -24.08 -34.93
C SER A 98 -11.17 -24.48 -33.50
N LEU A 99 -10.88 -25.74 -33.14
CA LEU A 99 -10.99 -26.24 -31.77
C LEU A 99 -10.02 -25.52 -30.82
N GLN A 100 -8.78 -25.30 -31.26
CA GLN A 100 -7.74 -24.61 -30.49
C GLN A 100 -8.19 -23.18 -30.13
N ALA A 101 -8.77 -22.44 -31.07
CA ALA A 101 -9.35 -21.12 -30.80
C ALA A 101 -10.51 -21.19 -29.81
N SER A 102 -11.41 -22.18 -29.96
CA SER A 102 -12.57 -22.34 -29.07
C SER A 102 -12.18 -22.65 -27.62
N TYR A 103 -11.16 -23.48 -27.40
CA TYR A 103 -10.69 -23.81 -26.05
C TYR A 103 -9.69 -22.78 -25.47
N ALA A 104 -9.05 -21.98 -26.32
CA ALA A 104 -8.18 -20.90 -25.85
C ALA A 104 -8.97 -19.82 -25.09
N ALA A 105 -10.17 -19.46 -25.55
CA ALA A 105 -11.01 -18.43 -24.92
C ALA A 105 -11.28 -18.68 -23.42
N PRO A 106 -11.80 -19.85 -22.98
CA PRO A 106 -12.03 -20.11 -21.55
C PRO A 106 -10.74 -20.21 -20.73
N LEU A 107 -9.65 -20.71 -21.31
CA LEU A 107 -8.35 -20.75 -20.63
C LEU A 107 -7.78 -19.35 -20.37
N ILE A 108 -7.89 -18.47 -21.37
CA ILE A 108 -7.48 -17.07 -21.27
C ILE A 108 -8.35 -16.36 -20.23
N LEU A 109 -9.68 -16.57 -20.25
CA LEU A 109 -10.59 -16.01 -19.25
C LEU A 109 -10.22 -16.45 -17.82
N LEU A 110 -9.85 -17.71 -17.62
CA LEU A 110 -9.44 -18.21 -16.31
C LEU A 110 -8.09 -17.62 -15.85
N ALA A 111 -7.18 -17.37 -16.78
CA ALA A 111 -5.92 -16.69 -16.50
C ALA A 111 -6.13 -15.20 -16.17
N GLN A 112 -7.04 -14.52 -16.87
CA GLN A 112 -7.38 -13.11 -16.68
C GLN A 112 -8.10 -12.86 -15.35
N ASN A 113 -9.08 -13.69 -14.98
CA ASN A 113 -9.82 -13.54 -13.71
C ASN A 113 -8.87 -13.47 -12.49
N ARG A 114 -7.75 -14.21 -12.53
CA ARG A 114 -6.72 -14.20 -11.47
C ARG A 114 -5.72 -13.06 -11.55
N GLN A 115 -5.56 -12.44 -12.72
CA GLN A 115 -4.82 -11.17 -12.83
C GLN A 115 -5.66 -10.04 -12.26
N ASP A 116 -6.94 -9.97 -12.64
CA ASP A 116 -7.89 -8.96 -12.16
C ASP A 116 -8.07 -9.00 -10.63
N ASP A 117 -8.14 -10.19 -10.03
CA ASP A 117 -8.21 -10.34 -8.57
C ASP A 117 -6.95 -9.83 -7.85
N ARG A 118 -5.75 -10.07 -8.41
CA ARG A 118 -4.49 -9.56 -7.84
C ARG A 118 -4.37 -8.05 -8.03
N ASP A 119 -4.72 -7.56 -9.20
CA ASP A 119 -4.70 -6.14 -9.52
C ASP A 119 -5.67 -5.37 -8.64
N ARG A 120 -6.84 -5.96 -8.33
CA ARG A 120 -7.79 -5.40 -7.36
C ARG A 120 -7.20 -5.30 -5.95
N VAL A 121 -6.54 -6.34 -5.45
CA VAL A 121 -5.91 -6.32 -4.12
C VAL A 121 -4.80 -5.28 -4.04
N ASN A 122 -3.96 -5.19 -5.08
CA ASN A 122 -2.92 -4.16 -5.18
C ASN A 122 -3.54 -2.75 -5.18
N LEU A 123 -4.61 -2.52 -5.95
CA LEU A 123 -5.36 -1.25 -5.96
C LEU A 123 -5.94 -0.89 -4.59
N GLU A 124 -6.49 -1.86 -3.86
CA GLU A 124 -7.02 -1.63 -2.51
C GLU A 124 -5.89 -1.31 -1.50
N GLN A 125 -4.72 -1.92 -1.63
CA GLN A 125 -3.55 -1.60 -0.81
C GLN A 125 -2.98 -0.22 -1.14
N ASP A 126 -2.86 0.14 -2.41
CA ASP A 126 -2.39 1.45 -2.85
C ASP A 126 -3.31 2.57 -2.35
N ARG A 127 -4.63 2.36 -2.38
CA ARG A 127 -5.59 3.32 -1.79
C ARG A 127 -5.34 3.52 -0.30
N LYS A 128 -5.17 2.45 0.47
CA LYS A 128 -4.88 2.53 1.92
C LYS A 128 -3.53 3.20 2.19
N GLN A 129 -2.52 2.94 1.37
CA GLN A 129 -1.22 3.62 1.50
C GLN A 129 -1.35 5.11 1.18
N ASN A 130 -2.09 5.48 0.14
CA ASN A 130 -2.30 6.87 -0.23
C ASN A 130 -3.06 7.64 0.87
N GLU A 131 -4.08 7.04 1.46
CA GLU A 131 -4.79 7.62 2.62
C GLU A 131 -3.85 7.86 3.81
N ARG A 132 -2.96 6.90 4.11
CA ARG A 132 -1.93 7.06 5.16
C ARG A 132 -0.92 8.15 4.81
N SER A 133 -0.46 8.20 3.56
CA SER A 133 0.50 9.21 3.10
C SER A 133 -0.08 10.62 3.17
N ILE A 134 -1.38 10.79 2.88
CA ILE A 134 -2.07 12.08 3.04
C ILE A 134 -2.13 12.46 4.53
N ALA A 135 -2.49 11.52 5.41
CA ALA A 135 -2.52 11.76 6.85
C ALA A 135 -1.14 12.12 7.42
N ASP A 136 -0.08 11.42 7.00
CA ASP A 136 1.30 11.71 7.41
C ASP A 136 1.74 13.09 6.90
N THR A 137 1.35 13.48 5.68
CA THR A 137 1.64 14.81 5.14
C THR A 137 0.90 15.90 5.92
N GLU A 138 -0.36 15.67 6.29
CA GLU A 138 -1.14 16.61 7.11
C GLU A 138 -0.52 16.75 8.52
N TYR A 139 -0.11 15.62 9.11
CA TYR A 139 0.58 15.61 10.40
C TYR A 139 1.88 16.39 10.33
N LEU A 140 2.76 16.10 9.37
CA LEU A 140 4.02 16.82 9.17
C LEU A 140 3.79 18.31 8.91
N THR A 141 2.76 18.68 8.14
CA THR A 141 2.44 20.09 7.88
C THR A 141 1.99 20.80 9.16
N ARG A 142 1.19 20.14 10.00
CA ARG A 142 0.78 20.66 11.30
C ARG A 142 1.96 20.79 12.26
N GLU A 143 2.84 19.80 12.29
CA GLU A 143 4.05 19.82 13.11
C GLU A 143 5.01 20.93 12.68
N ILE A 144 5.18 21.14 11.36
CA ILE A 144 5.98 22.25 10.80
C ILE A 144 5.34 23.60 11.12
N ALA A 145 4.00 23.71 11.08
CA ALA A 145 3.31 24.93 11.47
C ALA A 145 3.50 25.23 12.97
N ALA A 146 3.43 24.22 13.83
CA ALA A 146 3.69 24.34 15.26
C ALA A 146 5.15 24.72 15.55
N LEU A 147 6.11 24.06 14.88
CA LEU A 147 7.54 24.40 14.93
C LEU A 147 7.80 25.83 14.45
N ARG A 148 7.14 26.27 13.38
CA ARG A 148 7.26 27.64 12.87
C ARG A 148 6.74 28.68 13.85
N ILE A 149 5.65 28.39 14.56
CA ILE A 149 5.12 29.28 15.61
C ILE A 149 6.09 29.33 16.79
N GLY A 150 6.55 28.18 17.29
CA GLY A 150 7.51 28.11 18.39
C GLY A 150 8.85 28.79 18.06
N LEU A 151 9.38 28.57 16.85
CA LEU A 151 10.57 29.28 16.36
C LEU A 151 10.30 30.77 16.10
N GLY A 152 9.08 31.13 15.65
CA GLY A 152 8.67 32.51 15.43
C GLY A 152 8.64 33.32 16.73
N GLU A 153 8.26 32.70 17.85
CA GLU A 153 8.30 33.33 19.17
C GLU A 153 9.74 33.49 19.69
N VAL A 154 10.62 32.49 19.49
CA VAL A 154 11.99 32.50 20.03
C VAL A 154 12.98 33.26 19.13
N ALA A 155 12.72 33.36 17.82
CA ALA A 155 13.59 34.03 16.85
C ALA A 155 13.06 35.41 16.41
N THR A 156 12.32 36.11 17.27
CA THR A 156 11.94 37.49 16.92
C THR A 156 13.21 38.36 16.98
N ARG A 157 13.44 39.16 15.93
CA ARG A 157 14.59 40.07 15.77
C ARG A 157 14.91 40.88 17.03
N ASP A 158 13.90 41.26 17.81
CA ASP A 158 14.07 42.04 19.02
C ASP A 158 14.62 41.22 20.20
N TRP A 159 14.34 39.91 20.31
CA TRP A 159 14.97 39.02 21.30
C TRP A 159 16.43 38.74 20.95
N ILE A 160 16.73 38.41 19.69
CA ILE A 160 18.11 38.22 19.24
C ILE A 160 18.91 39.53 19.41
N ARG A 161 18.27 40.67 19.16
CA ARG A 161 18.88 41.99 19.37
C ARG A 161 19.12 42.27 20.86
N SER A 162 18.15 41.99 21.74
CA SER A 162 18.34 42.22 23.18
C SER A 162 19.44 41.31 23.73
N GLU A 163 19.47 40.03 23.33
CA GLU A 163 20.48 39.09 23.80
C GLU A 163 21.88 39.47 23.29
N LEU A 164 22.01 39.88 22.03
CA LEU A 164 23.27 40.40 21.49
C LEU A 164 23.70 41.70 22.20
N GLN A 165 22.75 42.58 22.53
CA GLN A 165 23.07 43.82 23.25
C GLN A 165 23.52 43.54 24.69
N ASP A 166 22.84 42.64 25.39
CA ASP A 166 23.22 42.23 26.75
C ASP A 166 24.61 41.56 26.76
N LEU A 167 24.87 40.65 25.82
CA LEU A 167 26.20 40.04 25.67
C LEU A 167 27.30 41.08 25.34
N VAL A 168 27.02 42.03 24.44
CA VAL A 168 27.97 43.12 24.13
C VAL A 168 28.23 44.00 25.35
N LYS A 169 27.18 44.33 26.10
CA LYS A 169 27.28 45.15 27.30
C LYS A 169 28.08 44.45 28.40
N GLU A 170 27.88 43.16 28.61
CA GLU A 170 28.68 42.37 29.56
C GLU A 170 30.17 42.39 29.18
N MET A 171 30.49 42.27 27.89
CA MET A 171 31.87 42.33 27.39
C MET A 171 32.49 43.72 27.56
N GLU A 172 31.72 44.80 27.37
CA GLU A 172 32.18 46.17 27.64
C GLU A 172 32.42 46.42 29.13
N GLU A 173 31.53 45.94 30.00
CA GLU A 173 31.68 46.03 31.45
C GLU A 173 32.91 45.27 31.93
N ARG A 174 33.15 44.05 31.41
CA ARG A 174 34.39 43.30 31.68
C ARG A 174 35.64 44.06 31.24
N ARG A 175 35.65 44.65 30.03
CA ARG A 175 36.77 45.49 29.55
C ARG A 175 36.93 46.78 30.34
N ALA A 176 35.86 47.37 30.85
CA ALA A 176 35.90 48.58 31.68
C ALA A 176 36.48 48.26 33.07
N LEU A 177 36.08 47.12 33.65
CA LEU A 177 36.65 46.58 34.88
C LEU A 177 38.14 46.27 34.69
N GLU A 178 38.54 45.64 33.59
CA GLU A 178 39.96 45.42 33.26
C GLU A 178 40.75 46.74 33.12
N ARG A 179 40.17 47.77 32.49
CA ARG A 179 40.79 49.11 32.39
C ARG A 179 40.89 49.85 33.72
N HIS A 180 39.96 49.64 34.66
CA HIS A 180 40.05 50.22 36.00
C HIS A 180 41.10 49.53 36.88
N VAL A 181 41.33 48.24 36.65
CA VAL A 181 42.40 47.47 37.32
C VAL A 181 43.79 47.82 36.76
N PHE A 182 43.88 48.30 35.51
CA PHE A 182 45.11 48.77 34.87
C PHE A 182 44.98 50.23 34.39
N PRO A 183 45.10 51.24 35.26
CA PRO A 183 45.14 52.62 34.82
C PRO A 183 46.39 52.86 33.98
N LEU A 184 46.22 53.22 32.71
CA LEU A 184 47.30 53.77 31.88
C LEU A 184 47.77 55.05 32.58
N SER A 185 48.97 54.99 33.15
CA SER A 185 49.63 56.16 33.75
C SER A 185 49.64 57.29 32.73
N PRO A 186 49.11 58.48 33.05
CA PRO A 186 49.28 59.64 32.21
C PRO A 186 50.79 59.88 32.08
N ALA A 187 51.30 59.71 30.86
CA ALA A 187 52.68 60.03 30.55
C ALA A 187 52.90 61.51 30.91
N GLU A 188 53.94 61.73 31.71
CA GLU A 188 54.45 63.01 32.16
C GLU A 188 54.41 64.07 31.05
N GLN A 189 53.50 65.04 31.16
CA GLN A 189 53.79 66.39 30.65
C GLN A 189 54.64 67.06 31.72
N ARG A 190 55.93 66.77 31.64
CA ARG A 190 56.99 67.44 32.38
C ARG A 190 57.22 68.78 31.70
N ASP A 191 57.21 69.83 32.51
CA ASP A 191 57.60 71.19 32.14
C ASP A 191 58.90 71.20 31.31
N GLU A 192 58.84 71.82 30.13
CA GLU A 192 59.95 72.49 29.45
C GLU A 192 59.49 73.95 29.36
N ASP A 193 59.81 74.80 30.33
CA ASP A 193 61.09 75.50 30.55
C ASP A 193 61.62 76.25 29.32
N ASP A 194 62.04 77.48 29.62
CA ASP A 194 63.00 78.33 28.91
C ASP A 194 62.51 79.36 27.84
N ARG A 195 62.48 80.63 28.32
CA ARG A 195 62.79 81.93 27.69
C ARG A 195 61.69 82.98 27.54
#